data_AF-A0AAX3L132-F1
#
_entry.id   AF-A0AAX3L132-F1
#
_cell.length_a   1.000
_cell.length_b   1.000
_cell.length_c   1.000
_cell.angle_alpha   90.00
_cell.angle_beta   90.00
_cell.angle_gamma   90.00
#
_symmetry.space_group_name_H-M   'P 1'
#
loop_
_entity.id
_entity.type
_entity.pdbx_description
1 polymer ?
#
loop_
_entity_poly.entity_id
_entity_poly.type
_entity_poly.pdbx_seq_one_letter_code
_entity_poly.pdbx_strand_id
1 'polypeptide(L)'
;MCAKTPFSSAVKIIFALWLLLLILALWSKIGVVILVSIAFTGLLPFVLGVFWLGISERGKSIRGQFEVWPVRIFAAAVFFVYWAYGQKWAADTINSLFGVDAKYFGITSILLTVLFTPFGVLYREGVIGIAYQVFLGFSVLLGGYYLVYLLLARRVVGRGKKIIYFIVLLFFIPFFLALMMRINIEFKSAVMNFALWADFYENHLCTDPWANQAKGVVFLDGGRILAYFPYSDVHFKVVSCNYQKTF
;
A
#
# COMPACT_ATOMS: atom_id res chain seq x y z
N MET A 1 -10.42 8.47 -39.25
CA MET A 1 -10.64 8.85 -37.84
C MET A 1 -10.15 7.71 -36.96
N CYS A 2 -9.05 7.88 -36.22
CA CYS A 2 -8.58 6.84 -35.29
C CYS A 2 -9.51 6.82 -34.08
N ALA A 3 -10.36 5.80 -33.96
CA ALA A 3 -11.14 5.56 -32.76
C ALA A 3 -10.18 5.52 -31.55
N LYS A 4 -10.35 6.42 -30.58
CA LYS A 4 -9.60 6.37 -29.33
C LYS A 4 -9.86 5.00 -28.70
N THR A 5 -8.84 4.16 -28.63
CA THR A 5 -8.96 2.83 -28.03
C THR A 5 -9.45 2.99 -26.59
N PRO A 6 -10.47 2.23 -26.15
CA PRO A 6 -11.07 2.36 -24.81
C PRO A 6 -10.05 2.26 -23.66
N PHE A 7 -8.92 1.59 -23.91
CA PHE A 7 -7.78 1.51 -22.99
C PHE A 7 -7.24 2.88 -22.56
N SER A 8 -7.14 3.84 -23.48
CA SER A 8 -6.58 5.17 -23.19
C SER A 8 -7.46 5.98 -22.23
N SER A 9 -8.78 5.78 -22.28
CA SER A 9 -9.72 6.49 -21.41
C SER A 9 -9.73 5.91 -20.00
N ALA A 10 -9.73 4.57 -19.86
CA ALA A 10 -9.71 3.90 -18.56
C ALA A 10 -8.42 4.21 -17.77
N VAL A 11 -7.25 4.15 -18.42
CA VAL A 11 -5.96 4.47 -17.79
C VAL A 11 -5.93 5.92 -17.30
N LYS A 12 -6.49 6.86 -18.05
CA LYS A 12 -6.58 8.27 -17.63
C LYS A 12 -7.45 8.45 -16.39
N ILE A 13 -8.58 7.75 -16.31
CA ILE A 13 -9.48 7.81 -15.14
C ILE A 13 -8.79 7.24 -13.91
N ILE A 14 -8.15 6.06 -14.03
CA ILE A 14 -7.41 5.42 -12.93
C ILE A 14 -6.29 6.36 -12.44
N PHE A 15 -5.55 6.96 -13.36
CA PHE A 15 -4.47 7.88 -13.03
C PHE A 15 -4.99 9.19 -12.40
N ALA A 16 -6.10 9.73 -12.89
CA ALA A 16 -6.74 10.91 -12.30
C ALA A 16 -7.25 10.62 -10.88
N LEU A 17 -7.83 9.44 -10.65
CA LEU A 17 -8.30 9.01 -9.34
C LEU A 17 -7.14 8.77 -8.37
N TRP A 18 -6.03 8.20 -8.87
CA TRP A 18 -4.79 8.06 -8.10
C TRP A 18 -4.21 9.43 -7.70
N LEU A 19 -4.12 10.38 -8.63
CA LEU A 19 -3.67 11.74 -8.34
C LEU A 19 -4.59 12.45 -7.34
N LEU A 20 -5.90 12.30 -7.48
CA LEU A 20 -6.86 12.88 -6.53
C LEU A 20 -6.65 12.31 -5.12
N LEU A 21 -6.46 10.98 -4.99
CA LEU A 21 -6.16 10.34 -3.71
C LEU A 21 -4.84 10.82 -3.11
N LEU A 22 -3.81 11.07 -3.92
CA LEU A 22 -2.56 11.65 -3.44
C LEU A 22 -2.75 13.09 -2.94
N ILE A 23 -3.48 13.93 -3.69
CA ILE A 23 -3.77 15.30 -3.28
C ILE A 23 -4.56 15.32 -1.97
N LEU A 24 -5.59 14.47 -1.85
CA LEU A 24 -6.38 14.34 -0.63
C LEU A 24 -5.54 13.80 0.54
N ALA A 25 -4.64 12.86 0.31
CA ALA A 25 -3.74 12.36 1.36
C ALA A 25 -2.71 13.41 1.81
N LEU A 26 -2.25 14.28 0.92
CA LEU A 26 -1.35 15.38 1.27
C LEU A 26 -2.05 16.49 2.08
N TRP A 27 -3.33 16.74 1.79
CA TRP A 27 -4.12 17.78 2.45
C TRP A 27 -4.83 17.30 3.71
N SER A 28 -5.19 16.03 3.79
CA SER A 28 -5.87 15.45 4.94
C SER A 28 -4.89 14.83 5.92
N LYS A 29 -5.14 15.03 7.21
CA LYS A 29 -4.48 14.27 8.29
C LYS A 29 -5.26 13.01 8.68
N ILE A 30 -6.16 12.56 7.81
CA ILE A 30 -7.07 11.45 8.08
C ILE A 30 -6.35 10.14 7.75
N GLY A 31 -6.07 9.33 8.77
CA GLY A 31 -5.33 8.07 8.64
C GLY A 31 -5.92 7.13 7.58
N VAL A 32 -7.25 7.05 7.48
CA VAL A 32 -7.94 6.24 6.46
C VAL A 32 -7.62 6.70 5.03
N VAL A 33 -7.63 8.02 4.78
CA VAL A 33 -7.34 8.56 3.44
C VAL A 33 -5.89 8.29 3.06
N ILE A 34 -4.97 8.44 4.03
CA ILE A 34 -3.56 8.10 3.85
C ILE A 34 -3.43 6.60 3.54
N LEU A 35 -4.05 5.71 4.32
CA LEU A 35 -3.99 4.26 4.10
C LEU A 35 -4.55 3.84 2.75
N VAL A 36 -5.70 4.38 2.33
CA VAL A 36 -6.29 4.10 1.02
C VAL A 36 -5.40 4.61 -0.11
N SER A 37 -4.81 5.79 0.04
CA SER A 37 -3.90 6.38 -0.94
C SER A 37 -2.63 5.56 -1.08
N ILE A 38 -2.05 5.11 0.05
CA ILE A 38 -0.94 4.17 0.09
C ILE A 38 -1.33 2.90 -0.66
N ALA A 39 -2.41 2.24 -0.24
CA ALA A 39 -2.90 0.98 -0.81
C ALA A 39 -3.09 1.09 -2.33
N PHE A 40 -3.77 2.13 -2.79
CA PHE A 40 -4.02 2.36 -4.21
C PHE A 40 -2.74 2.62 -5.01
N THR A 41 -1.78 3.32 -4.42
CA THR A 41 -0.48 3.58 -5.05
C THR A 41 0.33 2.29 -5.25
N GLY A 42 0.31 1.37 -4.28
CA GLY A 42 0.94 0.04 -4.43
C GLY A 42 0.18 -0.91 -5.35
N LEU A 43 -1.15 -0.78 -5.42
CA LEU A 43 -1.99 -1.57 -6.33
C LEU A 43 -1.96 -1.09 -7.78
N LEU A 44 -1.57 0.17 -8.02
CA LEU A 44 -1.56 0.80 -9.35
C LEU A 44 -0.91 -0.07 -10.45
N PRO A 45 0.30 -0.65 -10.30
CA PRO A 45 0.90 -1.50 -11.33
C PRO A 45 0.05 -2.73 -11.66
N PHE A 46 -0.64 -3.32 -10.66
CA PHE A 46 -1.51 -4.47 -10.88
C PHE A 46 -2.79 -4.08 -11.61
N VAL A 47 -3.42 -2.99 -11.19
CA VAL A 47 -4.63 -2.46 -11.86
C VAL A 47 -4.30 -2.15 -13.32
N LEU A 48 -3.19 -1.44 -13.58
CA LEU A 48 -2.76 -1.15 -14.94
C LEU A 48 -2.44 -2.42 -15.75
N GLY A 49 -1.82 -3.43 -15.13
CA GLY A 49 -1.56 -4.73 -15.75
C GLY A 49 -2.84 -5.48 -16.13
N VAL A 50 -3.83 -5.51 -15.24
CA VAL A 50 -5.15 -6.13 -15.48
C VAL A 50 -5.89 -5.41 -16.61
N PHE A 51 -5.92 -4.08 -16.61
CA PHE A 51 -6.52 -3.31 -17.70
C PHE A 51 -5.79 -3.51 -19.03
N TRP A 52 -4.46 -3.63 -18.99
CA TRP A 52 -3.65 -3.90 -20.18
C TRP A 52 -3.94 -5.28 -20.76
N LEU A 53 -3.96 -6.33 -19.92
CA LEU A 53 -4.40 -7.68 -20.32
C LEU A 53 -5.86 -7.69 -20.76
N GLY A 54 -6.69 -6.83 -20.17
CA GLY A 54 -8.11 -6.59 -20.43
C GLY A 54 -8.43 -6.18 -21.85
N ILE A 55 -7.76 -5.12 -22.29
CA ILE A 55 -8.23 -4.30 -23.39
C ILE A 55 -7.24 -4.30 -24.57
N SER A 56 -5.94 -4.50 -24.31
CA SER A 56 -4.94 -4.47 -25.37
C SER A 56 -5.05 -5.69 -26.30
N GLU A 57 -4.76 -5.50 -27.59
CA GLU A 57 -4.77 -6.58 -28.58
C GLU A 57 -3.78 -7.71 -28.24
N ARG A 58 -2.60 -7.36 -27.69
CA ARG A 58 -1.65 -8.35 -27.16
C ARG A 58 -2.22 -9.10 -25.96
N GLY A 59 -2.88 -8.39 -25.04
CA GLY A 59 -3.56 -8.99 -23.89
C GLY A 59 -4.67 -9.96 -24.29
N LYS A 60 -5.46 -9.62 -25.29
CA LYS A 60 -6.50 -10.51 -25.87
C LYS A 60 -5.89 -11.76 -26.50
N SER A 61 -4.80 -11.60 -27.26
CA SER A 61 -4.07 -12.73 -27.87
C SER A 61 -3.54 -13.69 -26.81
N ILE A 62 -2.90 -13.18 -25.76
CA ILE A 62 -2.43 -13.98 -24.61
C ILE A 62 -3.61 -14.71 -23.96
N ARG A 63 -4.72 -14.02 -23.70
CA ARG A 63 -5.92 -14.64 -23.09
C ARG A 63 -6.54 -15.73 -23.97
N GLY A 64 -6.51 -15.57 -25.28
CA GLY A 64 -7.02 -16.55 -26.24
C GLY A 64 -6.24 -17.88 -26.23
N GLN A 65 -5.02 -17.89 -25.67
CA GLN A 65 -4.21 -19.10 -25.50
C GLN A 65 -4.51 -19.87 -24.21
N PHE A 66 -5.26 -19.27 -23.27
CA PHE A 66 -5.58 -19.90 -22.01
C PHE A 66 -7.02 -20.38 -21.98
N GLU A 67 -7.20 -21.66 -21.65
CA GLU A 67 -8.52 -22.17 -21.31
C GLU A 67 -9.07 -21.49 -20.06
N VAL A 68 -10.37 -21.18 -20.07
CA VAL A 68 -11.03 -20.40 -18.99
C VAL A 68 -10.97 -21.12 -17.64
N TRP A 69 -10.98 -22.45 -17.65
CA TRP A 69 -11.04 -23.26 -16.43
C TRP A 69 -9.71 -23.30 -15.64
N PRO A 70 -8.55 -23.62 -16.26
CA PRO A 70 -7.25 -23.50 -15.59
C PRO A 70 -6.99 -22.10 -15.01
N VAL A 71 -7.41 -21.04 -15.71
CA VAL A 71 -7.26 -19.66 -15.23
C VAL A 71 -8.07 -19.40 -13.97
N ARG A 72 -9.28 -19.96 -13.84
CA ARG A 72 -10.12 -19.81 -12.64
C ARG A 72 -9.51 -20.54 -11.44
N ILE A 73 -9.04 -21.78 -11.64
CA ILE A 73 -8.36 -22.54 -10.59
C ILE A 73 -7.08 -21.83 -10.15
N PHE A 74 -6.27 -21.39 -11.11
CA PHE A 74 -5.05 -20.65 -10.83
C PHE A 74 -5.34 -19.35 -10.07
N ALA A 75 -6.35 -18.58 -10.50
CA ALA A 75 -6.76 -17.37 -9.80
C ALA A 75 -7.21 -17.67 -8.36
N ALA A 76 -8.03 -18.71 -8.15
CA ALA A 76 -8.46 -19.12 -6.80
C ALA A 76 -7.28 -19.53 -5.92
N ALA A 77 -6.31 -20.28 -6.46
CA ALA A 77 -5.08 -20.64 -5.76
C ALA A 77 -4.25 -19.40 -5.40
N VAL A 78 -4.07 -18.46 -6.33
CA VAL A 78 -3.38 -17.19 -6.08
C VAL A 78 -4.10 -16.37 -5.01
N PHE A 79 -5.43 -16.27 -5.05
CA PHE A 79 -6.21 -15.59 -4.02
C PHE A 79 -6.09 -16.24 -2.65
N PHE A 80 -6.10 -17.57 -2.58
CA PHE A 80 -5.91 -18.29 -1.33
C PHE A 80 -4.50 -18.06 -0.74
N VAL A 81 -3.46 -18.21 -1.57
CA VAL A 81 -2.07 -17.94 -1.16
C VAL A 81 -1.91 -16.48 -0.72
N TYR A 82 -2.50 -15.55 -1.46
CA TYR A 82 -2.53 -14.13 -1.13
C TYR A 82 -3.19 -13.89 0.23
N TRP A 83 -4.38 -14.45 0.46
CA TRP A 83 -5.10 -14.32 1.71
C TRP A 83 -4.30 -14.88 2.90
N ALA A 84 -3.75 -16.09 2.75
CA ALA A 84 -2.96 -16.73 3.80
C ALA A 84 -1.68 -15.93 4.14
N TYR A 85 -0.96 -15.46 3.12
CA TYR A 85 0.21 -14.60 3.33
C TYR A 85 -0.18 -13.27 3.97
N GLY A 86 -1.30 -12.69 3.54
CA GLY A 86 -1.83 -11.45 4.07
C GLY A 86 -2.16 -11.52 5.56
N GLN A 87 -2.84 -12.59 5.98
CA GLN A 87 -3.14 -12.85 7.38
C GLN A 87 -1.86 -12.96 8.22
N LYS A 88 -0.86 -13.72 7.74
CA LYS A 88 0.42 -13.86 8.44
C LYS A 88 1.15 -12.52 8.58
N TRP A 89 1.22 -11.75 7.49
CA TRP A 89 1.90 -10.47 7.47
C TRP A 89 1.19 -9.42 8.32
N ALA A 90 -0.14 -9.37 8.26
CA ALA A 90 -0.95 -8.50 9.12
C ALA A 90 -0.72 -8.83 10.60
N ALA A 91 -0.72 -10.12 10.95
CA ALA A 91 -0.44 -10.57 12.30
C ALA A 91 0.96 -10.16 12.77
N ASP A 92 2.00 -10.39 11.97
CA ASP A 92 3.37 -9.98 12.31
C ASP A 92 3.50 -8.47 12.48
N THR A 93 2.83 -7.70 11.63
CA THR A 93 2.83 -6.23 11.69
C THR A 93 2.22 -5.74 13.00
N ILE A 94 1.02 -6.23 13.33
CA ILE A 94 0.32 -5.86 14.57
C ILE A 94 1.13 -6.28 15.79
N ASN A 95 1.63 -7.53 15.81
CA ASN A 95 2.46 -8.04 16.90
C ASN A 95 3.71 -7.19 17.11
N SER A 96 4.36 -6.75 16.03
CA SER A 96 5.57 -5.92 16.10
C SER A 96 5.30 -4.48 16.58
N LEU A 97 4.11 -3.93 16.28
CA LEU A 97 3.74 -2.57 16.65
C LEU A 97 3.21 -2.47 18.08
N PHE A 98 2.42 -3.44 18.52
CA PHE A 98 1.68 -3.38 19.78
C PHE A 98 2.17 -4.36 20.85
N GLY A 99 3.03 -5.33 20.47
CA GLY A 99 3.58 -6.32 21.41
C GLY A 99 2.53 -7.32 21.95
N VAL A 100 1.38 -7.45 21.29
CA VAL A 100 0.28 -8.35 21.64
C VAL A 100 -0.21 -9.11 20.42
N ASP A 101 -0.91 -10.22 20.64
CA ASP A 101 -1.46 -11.07 19.58
C ASP A 101 -2.47 -10.30 18.71
N ALA A 102 -2.28 -10.37 17.39
CA ALA A 102 -3.14 -9.74 16.40
C ALA A 102 -4.60 -10.22 16.42
N LYS A 103 -4.92 -11.34 17.08
CA LYS A 103 -6.30 -11.81 17.24
C LYS A 103 -7.22 -10.79 17.94
N TYR A 104 -6.66 -9.87 18.72
CA TYR A 104 -7.44 -8.81 19.40
C TYR A 104 -7.69 -7.57 18.51
N PHE A 105 -7.14 -7.54 17.30
CA PHE A 105 -7.23 -6.43 16.35
C PHE A 105 -8.05 -6.83 15.12
N GLY A 106 -9.33 -7.12 15.33
CA GLY A 106 -10.20 -7.70 14.30
C GLY A 106 -10.30 -6.83 13.05
N ILE A 107 -10.55 -5.53 13.21
CA ILE A 107 -10.76 -4.63 12.07
C ILE A 107 -9.43 -4.30 11.40
N THR A 108 -8.41 -3.96 12.20
CA THR A 108 -7.07 -3.65 11.65
C THR A 108 -6.46 -4.85 10.93
N SER A 109 -6.61 -6.06 11.45
CA SER A 109 -6.09 -7.28 10.80
C SER A 109 -6.73 -7.54 9.43
N ILE A 110 -8.06 -7.38 9.32
CA ILE A 110 -8.77 -7.50 8.04
C ILE A 110 -8.29 -6.43 7.05
N LEU A 111 -8.19 -5.18 7.51
CA LEU A 111 -7.73 -4.07 6.65
C LEU A 111 -6.33 -4.35 6.10
N LEU A 112 -5.40 -4.74 6.97
CA LEU A 112 -4.01 -5.03 6.57
C LEU A 112 -3.93 -6.22 5.63
N THR A 113 -4.69 -7.28 5.90
CA THR A 113 -4.76 -8.46 5.04
C THR A 113 -5.29 -8.14 3.64
N VAL A 114 -6.29 -7.26 3.53
CA VAL A 114 -6.90 -6.96 2.22
C VAL A 114 -6.07 -5.93 1.46
N LEU A 115 -5.69 -4.83 2.11
CA LEU A 115 -5.09 -3.68 1.44
C LEU A 115 -3.57 -3.74 1.35
N PHE A 116 -2.91 -4.42 2.29
CA PHE A 116 -1.46 -4.27 2.49
C PHE A 116 -0.63 -5.55 2.27
N THR A 117 -1.26 -6.67 1.97
CA THR A 117 -0.58 -7.89 1.49
C THR A 117 0.31 -7.67 0.25
N PRO A 118 -0.07 -6.87 -0.77
CA PRO A 118 0.84 -6.54 -1.87
C PRO A 118 2.08 -5.80 -1.36
N PHE A 119 1.92 -5.09 -0.23
CA PHE A 119 2.99 -4.33 0.39
C PHE A 119 3.97 -5.25 1.12
N GLY A 120 3.50 -6.23 1.87
CA GLY A 120 4.37 -7.19 2.56
C GLY A 120 5.29 -8.01 1.64
N VAL A 121 4.92 -8.18 0.36
CA VAL A 121 5.74 -8.87 -0.65
C VAL A 121 6.67 -7.89 -1.38
N LEU A 122 6.13 -6.76 -1.86
CA LEU A 122 6.89 -5.81 -2.67
C LEU A 122 7.76 -4.85 -1.84
N TYR A 123 7.43 -4.62 -0.57
CA TYR A 123 7.99 -3.56 0.28
C TYR A 123 8.85 -4.09 1.42
N ARG A 124 9.25 -5.36 1.38
CA ARG A 124 10.46 -5.74 2.10
C ARG A 124 11.59 -4.83 1.62
N GLU A 125 12.25 -4.14 2.56
CA GLU A 125 13.29 -3.16 2.25
C GLU A 125 14.35 -3.72 1.29
N GLY A 126 14.67 -5.01 1.40
CA GLY A 126 15.56 -5.70 0.46
C GLY A 126 15.04 -5.75 -0.98
N VAL A 127 13.74 -5.98 -1.19
CA VAL A 127 13.14 -6.08 -2.53
C VAL A 127 13.04 -4.69 -3.19
N ILE A 128 12.61 -3.66 -2.44
CA ILE A 128 12.61 -2.28 -2.94
C ILE A 128 14.02 -1.82 -3.24
N GLY A 129 14.97 -2.11 -2.35
CA GLY A 129 16.38 -1.75 -2.53
C GLY A 129 16.95 -2.33 -3.82
N ILE A 130 16.73 -3.63 -4.07
CA ILE A 130 17.17 -4.30 -5.30
C ILE A 130 16.46 -3.70 -6.53
N ALA A 131 15.14 -3.52 -6.47
CA ALA A 131 14.37 -2.94 -7.57
C ALA A 131 14.84 -1.51 -7.90
N TYR A 132 15.15 -0.71 -6.88
CA TYR A 132 15.69 0.64 -7.02
C TYR A 132 17.07 0.64 -7.67
N GLN A 133 17.96 -0.25 -7.23
CA GLN A 133 19.31 -0.39 -7.82
C GLN A 133 19.25 -0.86 -9.29
N VAL A 134 18.44 -1.87 -9.59
CA VAL A 134 18.23 -2.34 -10.96
C VAL A 134 17.68 -1.21 -11.83
N PHE A 135 16.70 -0.46 -11.31
CA PHE A 135 16.11 0.65 -12.04
C PHE A 135 17.12 1.79 -12.28
N LEU A 136 17.94 2.15 -11.30
CA LEU A 136 19.01 3.12 -11.46
C LEU A 136 19.99 2.68 -12.56
N GLY A 137 20.44 1.42 -12.55
CA GLY A 137 21.31 0.87 -13.59
C GLY A 137 20.67 0.95 -14.98
N PHE A 138 19.40 0.56 -15.09
CA PHE A 138 18.66 0.62 -16.35
C PHE A 138 18.48 2.06 -16.84
N SER A 139 18.25 3.02 -15.93
CA SER A 139 18.11 4.45 -16.24
C SER A 139 19.40 5.07 -16.74
N VAL A 140 20.55 4.69 -16.16
CA VAL A 140 21.86 5.14 -16.63
C VAL A 140 22.15 4.60 -18.03
N LEU A 141 21.87 3.32 -18.29
CA LEU A 141 22.06 2.70 -19.61
C LEU A 141 21.15 3.31 -20.67
N LEU A 142 19.86 3.44 -20.38
CA LEU A 142 18.89 4.07 -21.29
C LEU A 142 19.18 5.56 -21.49
N GLY A 143 19.54 6.28 -20.42
CA GLY A 143 19.92 7.69 -20.47
C GLY A 143 21.15 7.91 -21.34
N GLY A 144 22.20 7.11 -21.15
CA GLY A 144 23.41 7.14 -21.97
C GLY A 144 23.13 6.80 -23.43
N TYR A 145 22.39 5.72 -23.69
CA TYR A 145 21.95 5.35 -25.05
C TYR A 145 21.17 6.48 -25.71
N TYR A 146 20.23 7.11 -24.99
CA TYR A 146 19.40 8.18 -25.52
C TYR A 146 20.19 9.46 -25.78
N LEU A 147 21.18 9.78 -24.94
CA LEU A 147 22.10 10.89 -25.14
C LEU A 147 22.92 10.69 -26.42
N VAL A 148 23.50 9.51 -26.61
CA VAL A 148 24.24 9.14 -27.83
C VAL A 148 23.34 9.19 -29.06
N TYR A 149 22.11 8.67 -28.95
CA TYR A 149 21.11 8.74 -30.01
C TYR A 149 20.74 10.19 -30.38
N LEU A 150 20.64 11.09 -29.41
CA LEU A 150 20.39 12.51 -29.65
C LEU A 150 21.58 13.21 -30.32
N LEU A 151 22.81 12.90 -29.89
CA LEU A 151 24.04 13.49 -30.45
C LEU A 151 24.31 13.03 -31.89
N LEU A 152 24.00 11.77 -32.22
CA LEU A 152 24.20 11.22 -33.57
C LEU A 152 23.04 11.55 -34.54
N ALA A 153 21.93 12.07 -34.04
CA ALA A 153 20.73 12.31 -34.83
C ALA A 153 20.71 13.69 -35.51
N ARG A 154 21.07 13.74 -36.80
CA ARG A 154 21.11 14.98 -37.63
C ARG A 154 19.80 15.76 -37.83
N ARG A 155 18.61 15.21 -37.49
CA ARG A 155 17.31 15.90 -37.63
C ARG A 155 16.41 15.66 -36.42
N VAL A 156 16.25 16.70 -35.58
CA VAL A 156 15.48 16.68 -34.33
C VAL A 156 13.98 16.98 -34.54
N VAL A 157 13.64 17.58 -35.68
CA VAL A 157 12.28 18.04 -35.99
C VAL A 157 11.31 16.86 -36.07
N GLY A 158 10.31 16.83 -35.18
CA GLY A 158 9.30 15.78 -35.06
C GLY A 158 9.51 14.78 -33.91
N ARG A 159 10.63 14.83 -33.17
CA ARG A 159 10.93 13.90 -32.06
C ARG A 159 10.55 14.38 -30.66
N GLY A 160 10.10 15.64 -30.53
CA GLY A 160 9.79 16.25 -29.23
C GLY A 160 8.83 15.42 -28.36
N LYS A 161 7.82 14.76 -28.96
CA LYS A 161 6.93 13.86 -28.21
C LYS A 161 7.66 12.67 -27.58
N LYS A 162 8.62 12.06 -28.30
CA LYS A 162 9.40 10.91 -27.78
C LYS A 162 10.34 11.34 -26.65
N ILE A 163 10.89 12.55 -26.74
CA ILE A 163 11.74 13.15 -25.70
C ILE A 163 10.89 13.42 -24.44
N ILE A 164 9.69 13.98 -24.60
CA ILE A 164 8.77 14.20 -23.47
C ILE A 164 8.40 12.88 -22.81
N TYR A 165 8.05 11.83 -23.58
CA TYR A 165 7.76 10.52 -22.99
C TYR A 165 8.97 9.93 -22.24
N PHE A 166 10.18 10.10 -22.78
CA PHE A 166 11.40 9.63 -22.13
C PHE A 166 11.67 10.38 -20.82
N ILE A 167 11.58 11.71 -20.83
CA ILE A 167 11.72 12.56 -19.63
C ILE A 167 10.66 12.18 -18.60
N VAL A 168 9.39 12.05 -19.00
CA VAL A 168 8.31 11.65 -18.10
C VAL A 168 8.61 10.29 -17.48
N LEU A 169 9.03 9.30 -18.26
CA LEU A 169 9.40 7.98 -17.73
C LEU A 169 10.56 8.06 -16.72
N LEU A 170 11.58 8.85 -17.05
CA LEU A 170 12.81 9.00 -16.27
C LEU A 170 12.56 9.74 -14.96
N PHE A 171 11.58 10.64 -14.88
CA PHE A 171 11.15 11.27 -13.63
C PHE A 171 10.09 10.48 -12.88
N PHE A 172 9.17 9.83 -13.58
CA PHE A 172 8.04 9.13 -12.98
C PHE A 172 8.47 7.93 -12.16
N ILE A 173 9.45 7.16 -12.63
CA ILE A 173 9.84 5.94 -11.92
C ILE A 173 10.66 6.24 -10.64
N PRO A 174 11.67 7.14 -10.62
CA PRO A 174 12.29 7.58 -9.38
C PRO A 174 11.30 8.23 -8.43
N PHE A 175 10.36 9.04 -8.93
CA PHE A 175 9.30 9.62 -8.12
C PHE A 175 8.44 8.54 -7.47
N PHE A 176 8.01 7.53 -8.24
CA PHE A 176 7.24 6.41 -7.74
C PHE A 176 8.03 5.65 -6.67
N LEU A 177 9.30 5.31 -6.93
CA LEU A 177 10.17 4.61 -5.98
C LEU A 177 10.44 5.43 -4.70
N ALA A 178 10.67 6.73 -4.82
CA ALA A 178 10.82 7.62 -3.67
C ALA A 178 9.53 7.66 -2.83
N LEU A 179 8.37 7.70 -3.49
CA LEU A 179 7.08 7.63 -2.84
C LEU A 179 6.89 6.27 -2.15
N MET A 180 7.32 5.14 -2.75
CA MET A 180 7.33 3.82 -2.11
C MET A 180 8.19 3.78 -0.83
N MET A 181 9.38 4.39 -0.85
CA MET A 181 10.24 4.45 0.34
C MET A 181 9.60 5.28 1.45
N ARG A 182 8.96 6.40 1.10
CA ARG A 182 8.27 7.26 2.07
C ARG A 182 7.03 6.59 2.67
N ILE A 183 6.32 5.80 1.87
CA ILE A 183 5.21 4.97 2.34
C ILE A 183 5.65 4.08 3.50
N ASN A 184 6.83 3.45 3.42
CA ASN A 184 7.31 2.54 4.48
C ASN A 184 7.54 3.27 5.82
N ILE A 185 7.96 4.54 5.77
CA ILE A 185 8.17 5.37 6.97
C ILE A 185 6.83 5.71 7.62
N GLU A 186 5.86 6.18 6.83
CA GLU A 186 4.55 6.62 7.34
C GLU A 186 3.61 5.45 7.66
N PHE A 187 3.87 4.27 7.10
CA PHE A 187 3.03 3.09 7.24
C PHE A 187 2.77 2.74 8.71
N LYS A 188 3.81 2.72 9.56
CA LYS A 188 3.66 2.38 10.99
C LYS A 188 2.71 3.34 11.70
N SER A 189 2.91 4.64 11.49
CA SER A 189 2.05 5.69 12.07
C SER A 189 0.61 5.56 11.56
N ALA A 190 0.42 5.29 10.27
CA ALA A 190 -0.90 5.12 9.68
C ALA A 190 -1.64 3.90 10.25
N VAL A 191 -0.95 2.76 10.41
CA VAL A 191 -1.52 1.56 11.05
C VAL A 191 -1.87 1.81 12.51
N MET A 192 -0.98 2.47 13.27
CA MET A 192 -1.25 2.82 14.66
C MET A 192 -2.48 3.71 14.80
N ASN A 193 -2.57 4.77 14.00
CA ASN A 193 -3.71 5.69 14.02
C ASN A 193 -5.02 5.01 13.63
N PHE A 194 -4.97 4.08 12.67
CA PHE A 194 -6.15 3.31 12.28
C PHE A 194 -6.59 2.34 13.39
N ALA A 195 -5.65 1.61 13.99
CA ALA A 195 -5.95 0.70 15.09
C ALA A 195 -6.55 1.45 16.29
N LEU A 196 -6.01 2.62 16.63
CA LEU A 196 -6.55 3.49 17.67
C LEU A 196 -7.98 3.96 17.39
N TRP A 197 -8.35 4.09 16.11
CA TRP A 197 -9.71 4.47 15.73
C TRP A 197 -10.66 3.27 15.65
N ALA A 198 -10.17 2.11 15.21
CA ALA A 198 -11.00 0.96 14.86
C ALA A 198 -11.17 -0.05 16.00
N ASP A 199 -10.06 -0.40 16.68
CA ASP A 199 -10.04 -1.51 17.64
C ASP A 199 -9.89 -1.05 19.10
N PHE A 200 -9.45 0.20 19.35
CA PHE A 200 -9.35 0.75 20.70
C PHE A 200 -10.68 1.34 21.18
N TYR A 201 -11.13 0.91 22.36
CA TYR A 201 -12.31 1.43 23.03
C TYR A 201 -11.94 2.61 23.92
N GLU A 202 -12.44 3.81 23.58
CA GLU A 202 -12.29 5.00 24.42
C GLU A 202 -13.12 4.91 25.71
N ASN A 203 -14.28 4.26 25.63
CA ASN A 203 -15.18 4.07 26.77
C ASN A 203 -14.94 2.71 27.43
N HIS A 204 -14.13 2.67 28.49
CA HIS A 204 -13.86 1.44 29.24
C HIS A 204 -14.38 1.47 30.68
N LEU A 205 -14.58 0.27 31.23
CA LEU A 205 -15.08 0.06 32.59
C LEU A 205 -13.96 -0.03 33.65
N CYS A 206 -12.70 0.14 33.27
CA CYS A 206 -11.58 0.08 34.22
C CYS A 206 -11.62 1.22 35.23
N THR A 207 -11.42 0.91 36.51
CA THR A 207 -11.45 1.88 37.62
C THR A 207 -10.07 2.21 38.19
N ASP A 208 -9.00 1.60 37.68
CA ASP A 208 -7.64 1.81 38.15
C ASP A 208 -7.13 3.24 37.93
N PRO A 209 -6.15 3.74 38.72
CA PRO A 209 -5.62 5.11 38.58
C PRO A 209 -5.05 5.43 37.19
N TRP A 210 -4.52 4.42 36.49
CA TRP A 210 -4.00 4.59 35.12
C TRP A 210 -5.12 4.82 34.10
N ALA A 211 -6.35 4.41 34.39
CA ALA A 211 -7.48 4.42 33.46
C ALA A 211 -7.83 5.84 33.01
N ASN A 212 -7.66 6.84 33.87
CA ASN A 212 -7.90 8.26 33.54
C ASN A 212 -6.83 8.86 32.60
N GLN A 213 -5.68 8.20 32.46
CA GLN A 213 -4.57 8.64 31.60
C GLN A 213 -4.58 7.93 30.25
N ALA A 214 -5.30 6.82 30.13
CA ALA A 214 -5.43 6.07 28.89
C ALA A 214 -6.49 6.75 27.99
N LYS A 215 -6.19 6.90 26.69
CA LYS A 215 -7.16 7.43 25.73
C LYS A 215 -8.06 6.32 25.15
N GLY A 216 -7.58 5.08 25.15
CA GLY A 216 -8.36 3.93 24.74
C GLY A 216 -7.68 2.64 25.14
N VAL A 217 -8.43 1.54 25.08
CA VAL A 217 -7.95 0.20 25.47
C VAL A 217 -8.40 -0.88 24.49
N VAL A 218 -7.59 -1.91 24.35
CA VAL A 218 -7.96 -3.18 23.71
C VAL A 218 -8.04 -4.26 24.78
N PHE A 219 -9.15 -4.98 24.84
CA PHE A 219 -9.34 -6.06 25.80
C PHE A 219 -8.58 -7.31 25.37
N LEU A 220 -7.71 -7.80 26.24
CA LEU A 220 -6.96 -9.05 26.06
C LEU A 220 -7.58 -10.15 26.95
N ASP A 221 -7.00 -11.35 26.90
CA ASP A 221 -7.43 -12.46 27.76
C ASP A 221 -6.98 -12.28 29.22
N GLY A 222 -7.77 -12.83 30.16
CA GLY A 222 -7.38 -12.92 31.57
C GLY A 222 -7.42 -11.60 32.34
N GLY A 223 -8.32 -10.68 31.98
CA GLY A 223 -8.46 -9.37 32.65
C GLY A 223 -7.31 -8.40 32.38
N ARG A 224 -6.45 -8.72 31.41
CA ARG A 224 -5.42 -7.83 30.90
C ARG A 224 -5.97 -7.02 29.74
N ILE A 225 -5.46 -5.81 29.59
CA ILE A 225 -5.80 -4.92 28.49
C ILE A 225 -4.54 -4.26 27.96
N LEU A 226 -4.54 -3.89 26.69
CA LEU A 226 -3.54 -3.00 26.11
C LEU A 226 -4.07 -1.57 26.19
N ALA A 227 -3.46 -0.72 27.02
CA ALA A 227 -3.83 0.68 27.16
C ALA A 227 -2.93 1.59 26.33
N TYR A 228 -3.52 2.62 25.71
CA TYR A 228 -2.82 3.66 24.96
C TYR A 228 -2.65 4.94 25.78
N PHE A 229 -1.40 5.34 26.02
CA PHE A 229 -1.00 6.53 26.77
C PHE A 229 -0.33 7.55 25.83
N PRO A 230 -1.05 8.60 25.38
CA PRO A 230 -0.50 9.55 24.39
C PRO A 230 0.66 10.39 24.93
N TYR A 231 0.78 10.58 26.25
CA TYR A 231 1.78 11.46 26.88
C TYR A 231 2.87 10.73 27.66
N SER A 232 2.95 9.40 27.54
CA SER A 232 3.98 8.59 28.21
C SER A 232 5.10 8.22 27.23
N ASP A 233 6.32 8.03 27.73
CA ASP A 233 7.44 7.44 26.97
C ASP A 233 7.10 6.05 26.42
N VAL A 234 6.20 5.33 27.11
CA VAL A 234 5.67 4.03 26.69
C VAL A 234 4.22 4.19 26.27
N HIS A 235 4.01 4.41 24.97
CA HIS A 235 2.67 4.67 24.41
C HIS A 235 1.70 3.49 24.54
N PHE A 236 2.18 2.25 24.47
CA PHE A 236 1.34 1.06 24.60
C PHE A 236 1.84 0.20 25.75
N LYS A 237 0.96 -0.09 26.69
CA LYS A 237 1.31 -0.90 27.85
C LYS A 237 0.21 -1.88 28.18
N VAL A 238 0.60 -3.14 28.42
CA VAL A 238 -0.31 -4.15 28.94
C VAL A 238 -0.48 -3.93 30.46
N VAL A 239 -1.73 -3.77 30.89
CA VAL A 239 -2.09 -3.53 32.30
C VAL A 239 -3.27 -4.42 32.69
N SER A 240 -3.44 -4.68 33.98
CA SER A 240 -4.64 -5.30 34.52
C SER A 240 -5.76 -4.27 34.65
N CYS A 241 -6.99 -4.68 34.35
CA CYS A 241 -8.18 -3.86 34.52
C CYS A 241 -9.03 -4.39 35.68
N ASN A 242 -9.31 -3.53 36.67
CA ASN A 242 -10.34 -3.77 37.65
C ASN A 242 -11.71 -3.31 37.10
N TYR A 243 -12.64 -4.26 36.98
CA TYR A 243 -13.98 -4.04 36.40
C TYR A 243 -15.04 -3.58 37.40
N GLN A 244 -14.66 -3.12 38.60
CA GLN A 244 -15.56 -2.76 39.70
C GLN A 244 -16.42 -1.49 39.47
N LYS A 245 -16.68 -1.10 38.22
CA LYS A 245 -17.56 0.03 37.91
C LYS A 245 -19.01 -0.41 38.12
N THR A 246 -19.58 -0.07 39.27
CA THR A 246 -21.02 -0.19 39.56
C THR A 246 -21.76 0.91 38.81
N PHE A 247 -22.74 0.54 37.98
CA PHE A 247 -23.64 1.46 37.28
C PHE A 247 -24.65 2.11 38.23
#